data_AF-A0A7L5AIJ1-F1
#
_entry.id   AF-A0A7L5AIJ1-F1
#
_cell.length_a   1.000
_cell.length_b   1.000
_cell.length_c   1.000
_cell.angle_alpha   90.00
_cell.angle_beta   90.00
_cell.angle_gamma   90.00
#
_symmetry.space_group_name_H-M   'P 1'
#
loop_
_entity.id
_entity.type
_entity.pdbx_description
1 polymer ?
#
loop_
_entity_poly.entity_id
_entity_poly.type
_entity_poly.pdbx_seq_one_letter_code
_entity_poly.pdbx_strand_id
1 'polypeptide(L)'
;MTSTSSTLWIRVAIAVTVLAWLAYLIPSFVVPLVATGAATSDSISYLIVMTFFAFALVMYLLARQSAVRQHGRRRAPARLESHFATREGSMTVLVPPYTEEVPDVRATVWAAALQEYPKLRVVLLLDDPPRPLEAHIAARLGESRTITDRVALVLAEPSRRFRDELLACEIRLAESSVIAPEAVRELAESYRFAIKRLAAEAAEERAAGGDAAAKVLDDTAHELSRLTRSLHVAIADERRVPPAERMLELHQRLAWTFSADLDTFELDFRRTKSRQPQA
;
A
#
# COMPACT_ATOMS: atom_id res chain seq x y z
N MET A 1 9.53 -11.75 -10.88
CA MET A 1 9.11 -12.65 -11.98
C MET A 1 7.88 -13.49 -11.58
N THR A 2 6.79 -12.87 -11.11
CA THR A 2 5.59 -13.58 -10.59
C THR A 2 4.29 -13.23 -11.33
N SER A 3 4.37 -12.47 -12.44
CA SER A 3 3.18 -11.95 -13.12
C SER A 3 2.64 -12.84 -14.25
N THR A 4 3.40 -13.82 -14.74
CA THR A 4 2.99 -14.64 -15.90
C THR A 4 1.99 -15.73 -15.49
N SER A 5 2.21 -16.36 -14.33
CA SER A 5 1.36 -17.46 -13.84
C SER A 5 -0.06 -17.00 -13.52
N SER A 6 -0.26 -15.84 -12.88
CA SER A 6 -1.61 -15.37 -12.53
C SER A 6 -2.46 -15.05 -13.76
N THR A 7 -1.86 -14.49 -14.81
CA THR A 7 -2.57 -14.21 -16.08
C THR A 7 -2.91 -15.49 -16.84
N LEU A 8 -2.09 -16.53 -16.75
CA LEU A 8 -2.33 -17.83 -17.37
C LEU A 8 -3.54 -18.52 -16.73
N TRP A 9 -3.60 -18.56 -15.39
CA TRP A 9 -4.70 -19.21 -14.66
C TRP A 9 -6.07 -18.60 -14.96
N ILE A 10 -6.16 -17.28 -15.16
CA ILE A 10 -7.45 -16.65 -15.46
C ILE A 10 -7.87 -16.93 -16.91
N ARG A 11 -6.92 -16.98 -17.86
CA ARG A 11 -7.22 -17.40 -19.24
C ARG A 11 -7.73 -18.84 -19.28
N VAL A 12 -7.13 -19.72 -18.49
CA VAL A 12 -7.59 -21.11 -18.32
C VAL A 12 -8.98 -21.16 -17.69
N ALA A 13 -9.24 -20.40 -16.63
CA ALA A 13 -10.55 -20.35 -15.99
C ALA A 13 -11.66 -19.85 -16.93
N ILE A 14 -11.37 -18.84 -17.75
CA ILE A 14 -12.30 -18.35 -18.79
C ILE A 14 -12.53 -19.45 -19.84
N ALA A 15 -11.48 -20.10 -20.34
CA ALA A 15 -11.60 -21.17 -21.32
C ALA A 15 -12.41 -22.35 -20.80
N VAL A 16 -12.18 -22.76 -19.55
CA VAL A 16 -12.95 -23.82 -18.87
C VAL A 16 -14.41 -23.41 -18.71
N THR A 17 -14.69 -22.16 -18.34
CA THR A 17 -16.08 -21.65 -18.20
C THR A 17 -16.81 -21.69 -19.54
N VAL A 18 -16.17 -21.25 -20.62
CA VAL A 18 -16.75 -21.27 -21.98
C VAL A 18 -16.93 -22.71 -22.48
N LEU A 19 -15.96 -23.59 -22.25
CA LEU A 19 -16.04 -25.00 -22.63
C LEU A 19 -17.13 -25.74 -21.85
N ALA A 20 -17.26 -25.50 -20.54
CA ALA A 20 -18.33 -26.06 -19.73
C ALA A 20 -19.72 -25.57 -20.18
N TRP A 21 -19.83 -24.29 -20.57
CA TRP A 21 -21.06 -23.75 -21.16
C TRP A 21 -21.40 -24.42 -22.50
N LEU A 22 -20.43 -24.60 -23.40
CA LEU A 22 -20.62 -25.30 -24.67
C LEU A 22 -21.00 -26.78 -24.46
N ALA A 23 -20.31 -27.47 -23.56
CA ALA A 23 -20.57 -28.87 -23.23
C ALA A 23 -21.97 -29.08 -22.64
N TYR A 24 -22.51 -28.07 -21.94
CA TYR A 24 -23.87 -28.08 -21.42
C TYR A 24 -24.92 -27.73 -22.49
N LEU A 25 -24.62 -26.79 -23.39
CA LEU A 25 -25.52 -26.29 -24.44
C LEU A 25 -25.86 -27.37 -25.49
N ILE A 26 -24.88 -28.19 -25.87
CA ILE A 26 -25.06 -29.22 -26.91
C ILE A 26 -26.15 -30.25 -26.55
N PRO A 27 -26.09 -30.95 -25.39
CA PRO A 27 -27.11 -31.93 -25.03
C PRO A 27 -28.45 -31.28 -24.63
N SER A 28 -28.42 -30.10 -24.01
CA SER A 28 -29.64 -29.47 -23.45
C SER A 28 -30.47 -28.70 -24.48
N PHE A 29 -29.85 -28.27 -25.58
CA PHE A 29 -30.48 -27.42 -26.59
C PHE A 29 -30.33 -27.94 -28.02
N VAL A 30 -29.12 -28.32 -28.45
CA VAL A 30 -28.86 -28.72 -29.85
C VAL A 30 -29.46 -30.09 -30.17
N VAL A 31 -29.27 -31.08 -29.30
CA VAL A 31 -29.79 -32.44 -29.51
C VAL A 31 -31.34 -32.46 -29.60
N PRO A 32 -32.10 -31.83 -28.68
CA PRO A 32 -33.55 -31.75 -28.79
C PRO A 32 -34.03 -30.99 -30.04
N LEU A 33 -33.37 -29.87 -30.38
CA LEU A 33 -33.73 -29.05 -31.54
C LEU A 33 -33.57 -29.80 -32.87
N VAL A 34 -32.48 -30.58 -33.02
CA VAL A 34 -32.23 -31.39 -34.22
C VAL A 34 -33.17 -32.59 -34.28
N ALA A 35 -33.47 -33.21 -33.14
CA ALA A 35 -34.31 -34.41 -33.08
C ALA A 35 -35.81 -34.10 -33.30
N THR A 36 -36.30 -32.95 -32.84
CA THR A 36 -37.74 -32.62 -32.86
C THR A 36 -38.10 -31.44 -33.76
N GLY A 37 -37.10 -30.70 -34.27
CA GLY A 37 -37.31 -29.54 -35.16
C GLY A 37 -37.78 -28.26 -34.45
N ALA A 38 -38.06 -28.31 -33.15
CA ALA A 38 -38.50 -27.16 -32.35
C ALA A 38 -37.84 -27.17 -30.97
N ALA A 39 -37.43 -25.99 -30.49
CA ALA A 39 -36.99 -25.83 -29.10
C ALA A 39 -38.21 -25.72 -28.18
N THR A 40 -38.21 -26.46 -27.07
CA THR A 40 -39.23 -26.31 -26.02
C THR A 40 -39.02 -24.98 -25.27
N SER A 41 -40.11 -24.39 -24.77
CA SER A 41 -40.08 -23.14 -24.01
C SER A 41 -39.10 -23.20 -22.82
N ASP A 42 -39.06 -24.34 -22.13
CA ASP A 42 -38.16 -24.57 -21.01
C ASP A 42 -36.69 -24.47 -21.45
N SER A 43 -36.30 -25.14 -22.55
CA SER A 43 -34.93 -25.09 -23.08
C SER A 43 -34.49 -23.69 -23.47
N ILE A 44 -35.40 -22.84 -23.98
CA ILE A 44 -35.10 -21.43 -24.31
C ILE A 44 -34.85 -20.63 -23.03
N SER A 45 -35.69 -20.80 -22.00
CA SER A 45 -35.53 -20.08 -20.72
C SER A 45 -34.22 -20.45 -20.02
N TYR A 46 -33.87 -21.73 -19.99
CA TYR A 46 -32.60 -22.22 -19.42
C TYR A 46 -31.39 -21.71 -20.20
N LEU A 47 -31.46 -21.67 -21.54
CA LEU A 47 -30.38 -21.12 -22.36
C LEU A 47 -30.11 -19.65 -22.04
N ILE A 48 -31.17 -18.85 -21.87
CA ILE A 48 -31.05 -17.43 -21.52
C ILE A 48 -30.38 -17.30 -20.14
N VAL A 49 -30.91 -17.97 -19.11
CA VAL A 49 -30.37 -17.88 -17.75
C VAL A 49 -28.91 -18.32 -17.70
N MET A 50 -28.56 -19.44 -18.34
CA MET A 50 -27.19 -19.97 -18.31
C MET A 50 -26.21 -19.08 -19.08
N THR A 51 -26.64 -18.45 -20.17
CA THR A 51 -25.85 -17.46 -20.91
C THR A 51 -25.59 -16.21 -20.05
N PHE A 52 -26.61 -15.68 -19.38
CA PHE A 52 -26.45 -14.54 -18.47
C PHE A 52 -25.54 -14.88 -17.28
N PHE A 53 -25.63 -16.10 -16.75
CA PHE A 53 -24.76 -16.56 -15.67
C PHE A 53 -23.29 -16.68 -16.11
N ALA A 54 -23.03 -17.28 -17.28
CA ALA A 54 -21.69 -17.37 -17.85
C ALA A 54 -21.12 -15.98 -18.17
N PHE A 55 -21.95 -15.08 -18.72
CA PHE A 55 -21.59 -13.69 -18.98
C PHE A 55 -21.22 -12.95 -17.68
N ALA A 56 -22.00 -13.08 -16.62
CA ALA A 56 -21.71 -12.48 -15.32
C ALA A 56 -20.41 -13.00 -14.72
N LEU A 57 -20.14 -14.31 -14.82
CA LEU A 57 -18.90 -14.92 -14.33
C LEU A 57 -17.67 -14.43 -15.12
N VAL A 58 -17.77 -14.34 -16.45
CA VAL A 58 -16.71 -13.78 -17.30
C VAL A 58 -16.48 -12.30 -16.98
N MET A 59 -17.55 -11.51 -16.83
CA MET A 59 -17.46 -10.11 -16.44
C MET A 59 -16.79 -9.92 -15.07
N TYR A 60 -17.12 -10.77 -14.09
CA TYR A 60 -16.47 -10.78 -12.79
C TYR A 60 -14.97 -11.07 -12.91
N LEU A 61 -14.58 -12.08 -13.69
CA LEU A 61 -13.17 -12.42 -13.90
C LEU A 61 -12.41 -11.28 -14.62
N LEU A 62 -13.06 -10.59 -15.57
CA LEU A 62 -12.48 -9.43 -16.26
C LEU A 62 -12.31 -8.22 -15.33
N ALA A 63 -13.32 -7.90 -14.51
CA ALA A 63 -13.24 -6.83 -13.51
C ALA A 63 -12.14 -7.12 -12.47
N ARG A 64 -12.00 -8.37 -12.05
CA ARG A 64 -10.92 -8.79 -11.14
C ARG A 64 -9.53 -8.60 -11.75
N GLN A 65 -9.37 -8.82 -13.07
CA GLN A 65 -8.10 -8.56 -13.75
C GLN A 65 -7.76 -7.08 -13.82
N SER A 66 -8.74 -6.19 -14.04
CA SER A 66 -8.49 -4.75 -14.11
C SER A 66 -8.07 -4.20 -12.74
N ALA A 67 -8.64 -4.73 -11.65
CA ALA A 67 -8.21 -4.40 -10.29
C ALA A 67 -6.75 -4.80 -10.04
N VAL A 68 -6.37 -6.05 -10.34
CA VAL A 68 -4.98 -6.52 -10.11
C VAL A 68 -3.96 -5.76 -10.97
N ARG A 69 -4.31 -5.41 -12.22
CA ARG A 69 -3.43 -4.62 -13.10
C ARG A 69 -3.25 -3.17 -12.65
N GLN A 70 -4.24 -2.59 -11.98
CA GLN A 70 -4.13 -1.26 -11.39
C GLN A 70 -3.30 -1.29 -10.10
N HIS A 71 -3.42 -2.34 -9.28
CA HIS A 71 -2.63 -2.50 -8.06
C HIS A 71 -1.16 -2.88 -8.32
N GLY A 72 -0.86 -3.52 -9.46
CA GLY A 72 0.52 -3.76 -9.91
C GLY A 72 1.26 -2.51 -10.41
N ARG A 73 0.55 -1.40 -10.64
CA ARG A 73 1.10 -0.07 -10.93
C ARG A 73 1.34 0.74 -9.64
N ARG A 74 1.66 0.07 -8.54
CA ARG A 74 2.19 0.72 -7.33
C ARG A 74 3.63 1.16 -7.54
N ARG A 75 3.76 2.30 -8.23
CA ARG A 75 4.63 3.42 -7.90
C ARG A 75 4.46 4.46 -8.99
N ALA A 76 4.43 5.71 -8.58
CA ALA A 76 4.36 6.86 -9.45
C ALA A 76 5.30 6.67 -10.67
N PRO A 77 4.83 6.91 -11.90
CA PRO A 77 5.78 7.12 -12.99
C PRO A 77 6.70 8.27 -12.56
N ALA A 78 7.97 8.27 -12.99
CA ALA A 78 8.93 9.35 -12.75
C ALA A 78 8.42 10.78 -13.08
N ARG A 79 7.28 10.88 -13.77
CA ARG A 79 6.52 12.10 -14.05
C ARG A 79 5.63 12.63 -12.92
N LEU A 80 5.26 11.83 -11.90
CA LEU A 80 4.54 12.33 -10.73
C LEU A 80 5.51 12.95 -9.72
N GLU A 81 6.76 12.46 -9.67
CA GLU A 81 7.83 13.04 -8.85
C GLU A 81 8.13 14.51 -9.23
N SER A 82 8.23 14.84 -10.53
CA SER A 82 8.38 16.24 -10.97
C SER A 82 7.17 17.12 -10.62
N HIS A 83 5.98 16.53 -10.54
CA HIS A 83 4.75 17.23 -10.16
C HIS A 83 4.68 17.51 -8.65
N PHE A 84 5.22 16.63 -7.81
CA PHE A 84 5.34 16.84 -6.35
C PHE A 84 6.54 17.71 -5.98
N ALA A 85 7.61 17.70 -6.75
CA ALA A 85 8.72 18.65 -6.59
C ALA A 85 8.25 20.11 -6.75
N THR A 86 7.15 20.35 -7.48
CA THR A 86 6.63 21.69 -7.79
C THR A 86 5.36 22.07 -6.99
N ARG A 87 4.72 21.13 -6.27
CA ARG A 87 3.49 21.39 -5.51
C ARG A 87 3.59 20.94 -4.07
N GLU A 88 3.47 21.91 -3.15
CA GLU A 88 3.40 21.75 -1.70
C GLU A 88 2.08 21.14 -1.19
N GLY A 89 1.57 20.10 -1.83
CA GLY A 89 0.40 19.41 -1.32
C GLY A 89 0.69 18.74 0.03
N SER A 90 -0.11 19.03 1.06
CA SER A 90 -0.15 18.22 2.27
C SER A 90 -1.19 17.12 2.11
N MET A 91 -0.85 15.89 2.49
CA MET A 91 -1.77 14.76 2.51
C MET A 91 -2.06 14.38 3.96
N THR A 92 -3.33 14.20 4.29
CA THR A 92 -3.76 13.68 5.59
C THR A 92 -4.44 12.34 5.38
N VAL A 93 -3.91 11.31 6.03
CA VAL A 93 -4.47 9.96 6.06
C VAL A 93 -5.21 9.79 7.38
N LEU A 94 -6.51 9.52 7.29
CA LEU A 94 -7.33 9.18 8.43
C LEU A 94 -7.36 7.65 8.55
N VAL A 95 -6.89 7.13 9.67
CA VAL A 95 -6.94 5.70 10.00
C VAL A 95 -8.15 5.47 10.89
N PRO A 96 -9.24 4.86 10.40
CA PRO A 96 -10.42 4.63 11.21
C PRO A 96 -10.21 3.45 12.19
N PRO A 97 -10.75 3.52 13.41
CA PRO A 97 -10.63 2.50 14.45
C PRO A 97 -11.88 1.62 14.46
N TYR A 98 -12.13 0.83 13.41
CA TYR A 98 -13.36 0.02 13.40
C TYR A 98 -13.20 -1.27 14.18
N THR A 99 -13.40 -1.28 15.50
CA THR A 99 -13.44 -2.51 16.35
C THR A 99 -12.24 -3.46 16.22
N GLU A 100 -11.21 -3.06 15.50
CA GLU A 100 -10.05 -3.87 15.13
C GLU A 100 -9.18 -4.20 16.34
N GLU A 101 -8.45 -5.31 16.22
CA GLU A 101 -7.45 -5.66 17.21
C GLU A 101 -6.25 -4.71 17.10
N VAL A 102 -5.57 -4.44 18.22
CA VAL A 102 -4.43 -3.51 18.25
C VAL A 102 -3.35 -3.83 17.21
N PRO A 103 -2.99 -5.11 16.95
CA PRO A 103 -2.03 -5.46 15.89
C PRO A 103 -2.42 -4.97 14.49
N ASP A 104 -3.71 -5.01 14.13
CA ASP A 104 -4.20 -4.59 12.82
C ASP A 104 -4.16 -3.06 12.68
N VAL A 105 -4.50 -2.34 13.76
CA VAL A 105 -4.38 -0.88 13.82
C VAL A 105 -2.92 -0.46 13.67
N ARG A 106 -1.97 -1.13 14.37
CA ARG A 106 -0.53 -0.87 14.19
C ARG A 106 -0.10 -1.09 12.75
N ALA A 107 -0.55 -2.17 12.11
CA ALA A 107 -0.22 -2.46 10.72
C ALA A 107 -0.71 -1.35 9.76
N THR A 108 -1.92 -0.86 9.99
CA THR A 108 -2.51 0.23 9.19
C THR A 108 -1.77 1.55 9.41
N VAL A 109 -1.41 1.88 10.65
CA VAL A 109 -0.60 3.07 10.96
C VAL A 109 0.78 2.98 10.31
N TRP A 110 1.47 1.84 10.41
CA TRP A 110 2.76 1.63 9.74
C TRP A 110 2.66 1.75 8.21
N ALA A 111 1.61 1.17 7.62
CA ALA A 111 1.39 1.24 6.18
C ALA A 111 1.13 2.68 5.72
N ALA A 112 0.43 3.48 6.52
CA ALA A 112 0.22 4.89 6.26
C ALA A 112 1.50 5.71 6.46
N ALA A 113 2.19 5.54 7.58
CA ALA A 113 3.34 6.35 7.98
C ALA A 113 4.56 6.20 7.06
N LEU A 114 4.73 5.03 6.42
CA LEU A 114 5.84 4.75 5.50
C LEU A 114 5.51 5.09 4.04
N GLN A 115 4.42 5.81 3.76
CA GLN A 115 4.16 6.28 2.41
C GLN A 115 5.15 7.38 2.01
N GLU A 116 5.70 7.25 0.82
CA GLU A 116 6.64 8.20 0.23
C GLU A 116 5.90 9.48 -0.20
N TYR A 117 5.77 10.46 0.70
CA TYR A 117 5.07 11.71 0.44
C TYR A 117 5.69 12.91 1.20
N PRO A 118 5.82 14.11 0.61
CA PRO A 118 6.59 15.21 1.21
C PRO A 118 6.06 15.75 2.55
N LYS A 119 4.75 15.98 2.65
CA LYS A 119 4.06 16.48 3.85
C LYS A 119 2.90 15.55 4.17
N LEU A 120 3.18 14.49 4.92
CA LEU A 120 2.21 13.46 5.28
C LEU A 120 1.82 13.57 6.76
N ARG A 121 0.51 13.68 7.02
CA ARG A 121 -0.04 13.57 8.38
C ARG A 121 -0.89 12.31 8.47
N VAL A 122 -0.65 11.47 9.47
CA VAL A 122 -1.41 10.26 9.76
C VAL A 122 -2.16 10.50 11.06
N VAL A 123 -3.48 10.46 11.01
CA VAL A 123 -4.34 10.65 12.18
C VAL A 123 -5.06 9.35 12.48
N LEU A 124 -4.77 8.75 13.63
CA LEU A 124 -5.54 7.64 14.18
C LEU A 124 -6.81 8.20 14.78
N LEU A 125 -7.96 7.89 14.16
CA LEU A 125 -9.25 8.20 14.75
C LEU A 125 -9.51 7.15 15.85
N LEU A 126 -10.12 7.55 16.96
CA LEU A 126 -10.54 6.68 18.06
C LEU A 126 -12.01 6.96 18.35
N ASP A 127 -12.88 5.99 18.02
CA ASP A 127 -14.35 6.12 18.11
C ASP A 127 -14.89 5.56 19.44
N ASP A 128 -14.08 4.79 20.17
CA ASP A 128 -14.45 4.23 21.47
C ASP A 128 -14.70 5.36 22.49
N PRO A 129 -15.67 5.20 23.42
CA PRO A 129 -15.88 6.16 24.49
C PRO A 129 -14.57 6.39 25.27
N PRO A 130 -14.22 7.63 25.65
CA PRO A 130 -12.90 7.94 26.21
C PRO A 130 -12.62 7.25 27.56
N ARG A 131 -13.68 6.79 28.25
CA ARG A 131 -13.63 6.02 29.49
C ARG A 131 -14.66 4.88 29.39
N PRO A 132 -14.30 3.76 28.75
CA PRO A 132 -15.19 2.60 28.66
C PRO A 132 -15.31 1.95 30.05
N LEU A 133 -16.48 1.38 30.35
CA LEU A 133 -16.78 0.74 31.64
C LEU A 133 -16.12 -0.64 31.76
N GLU A 134 -15.93 -1.31 30.63
CA GLU A 134 -15.39 -2.66 30.56
C GLU A 134 -13.86 -2.63 30.55
N ALA A 135 -13.24 -3.37 31.46
CA ALA A 135 -11.78 -3.34 31.67
C ALA A 135 -10.99 -3.74 30.41
N HIS A 136 -11.49 -4.71 29.64
CA HIS A 136 -10.80 -5.15 28.42
C HIS A 136 -10.83 -4.09 27.30
N ILE A 137 -11.95 -3.35 27.16
CA ILE A 137 -12.07 -2.23 26.22
C ILE A 137 -11.16 -1.07 26.68
N ALA A 138 -11.10 -0.80 27.98
CA ALA A 138 -10.22 0.21 28.55
C ALA A 138 -8.73 -0.09 28.30
N ALA A 139 -8.33 -1.35 28.45
CA ALA A 139 -6.97 -1.81 28.16
C ALA A 139 -6.62 -1.66 26.68
N ARG A 140 -7.50 -2.13 25.78
CA ARG A 140 -7.33 -2.00 24.32
C ARG A 140 -7.19 -0.54 23.89
N LEU A 141 -8.11 0.32 24.36
CA LEU A 141 -8.08 1.76 24.05
C LEU A 141 -6.80 2.43 24.58
N GLY A 142 -6.35 2.03 25.78
CA GLY A 142 -5.08 2.48 26.35
C GLY A 142 -3.90 2.14 25.45
N GLU A 143 -3.84 0.92 24.93
CA GLU A 143 -2.79 0.51 23.98
C GLU A 143 -2.90 1.28 22.65
N SER A 144 -4.11 1.40 22.09
CA SER A 144 -4.35 2.12 20.84
C SER A 144 -3.89 3.58 20.88
N ARG A 145 -4.11 4.27 22.01
CA ARG A 145 -3.65 5.66 22.22
C ARG A 145 -2.13 5.82 22.11
N THR A 146 -1.37 4.77 22.42
CA THR A 146 0.11 4.83 22.40
C THR A 146 0.70 4.51 21.03
N ILE A 147 -0.10 4.01 20.08
CA ILE A 147 0.39 3.53 18.78
C ILE A 147 1.10 4.66 18.02
N THR A 148 0.45 5.82 17.89
CA THR A 148 1.00 6.95 17.11
C THR A 148 2.30 7.46 17.73
N ASP A 149 2.36 7.55 19.05
CA ASP A 149 3.54 8.01 19.78
C ASP A 149 4.71 7.04 19.64
N ARG A 150 4.44 5.73 19.73
CA ARG A 150 5.46 4.68 19.53
C ARG A 150 6.02 4.74 18.12
N VAL A 151 5.16 4.81 17.11
CA VAL A 151 5.59 4.89 15.71
C VAL A 151 6.38 6.17 15.45
N ALA A 152 5.92 7.32 15.97
CA ALA A 152 6.64 8.59 15.87
C ALA A 152 8.03 8.51 16.52
N LEU A 153 8.15 7.87 17.68
CA LEU A 153 9.42 7.68 18.37
C LEU A 153 10.40 6.86 17.53
N VAL A 154 9.94 5.76 16.93
CA VAL A 154 10.76 4.89 16.08
C VAL A 154 11.24 5.64 14.82
N LEU A 155 10.37 6.46 14.24
CA LEU A 155 10.67 7.23 13.03
C LEU A 155 11.54 8.48 13.29
N ALA A 156 11.60 8.99 14.53
CA ALA A 156 12.26 10.26 14.85
C ALA A 156 13.74 10.31 14.43
N GLU A 157 14.52 9.26 14.73
CA GLU A 157 15.93 9.21 14.36
C GLU A 157 16.13 9.14 12.83
N PRO A 158 15.54 8.17 12.10
CA PRO A 158 15.60 8.14 10.64
C PRO A 158 15.14 9.46 10.00
N SER A 159 14.02 10.03 10.49
CA SER A 159 13.44 11.26 9.97
C SER A 159 14.42 12.44 10.05
N ARG A 160 15.03 12.65 11.23
CA ARG A 160 16.01 13.73 11.42
C ARG A 160 17.21 13.52 10.51
N ARG A 161 17.78 12.31 10.55
CA ARG A 161 18.97 11.96 9.77
C ARG A 161 18.79 12.20 8.27
N PHE A 162 17.69 11.72 7.69
CA PHE A 162 17.49 11.81 6.25
C PHE A 162 17.10 13.22 5.78
N ARG A 163 16.44 14.01 6.64
CA ARG A 163 16.20 15.44 6.37
C ARG A 163 17.51 16.23 6.36
N ASP A 164 18.40 15.97 7.31
CA ASP A 164 19.72 16.62 7.35
C ASP A 164 20.57 16.24 6.12
N GLU A 165 20.56 14.96 5.73
CA GLU A 165 21.26 14.47 4.54
C GLU A 165 20.69 15.04 3.23
N LEU A 166 19.37 15.19 3.13
CA LEU A 166 18.71 15.84 1.99
C LEU A 166 19.13 17.32 1.89
N LEU A 167 19.06 18.06 2.99
CA LEU A 167 19.48 19.47 3.02
C LEU A 167 20.95 19.63 2.62
N ALA A 168 21.83 18.77 3.14
CA ALA A 168 23.25 18.77 2.75
C ALA A 168 23.44 18.47 1.25
N CYS A 169 22.63 17.57 0.68
CA CYS A 169 22.65 17.29 -0.75
C CYS A 169 22.18 18.49 -1.58
N GLU A 170 21.10 19.16 -1.18
CA GLU A 170 20.59 20.37 -1.84
C GLU A 170 21.61 21.50 -1.86
N ILE A 171 22.29 21.75 -0.74
CA ILE A 171 23.34 22.76 -0.63
C ILE A 171 24.50 22.44 -1.60
N ARG A 172 25.00 21.19 -1.59
CA ARG A 172 26.08 20.78 -2.50
C ARG A 172 25.70 20.91 -3.96
N LEU A 173 24.47 20.56 -4.31
CA LEU A 173 23.96 20.63 -5.69
C LEU A 173 23.74 22.05 -6.18
N ALA A 174 23.47 23.00 -5.28
CA ALA A 174 23.42 24.41 -5.60
C ALA A 174 24.80 24.98 -5.97
N GLU A 175 25.88 24.43 -5.40
CA GLU A 175 27.26 24.82 -5.68
C GLU A 175 27.85 24.11 -6.91
N SER A 176 27.55 22.82 -7.09
CA SER A 176 28.07 22.00 -8.18
C SER A 176 27.12 20.87 -8.54
N SER A 177 26.86 20.70 -9.84
CA SER A 177 26.08 19.57 -10.36
C SER A 177 26.90 18.29 -10.52
N VAL A 178 28.18 18.29 -10.14
CA VAL A 178 29.07 17.12 -10.24
C VAL A 178 28.94 16.29 -8.96
N ILE A 179 28.55 15.02 -9.12
CA ILE A 179 28.41 14.07 -8.01
C ILE A 179 29.72 13.34 -7.78
N ALA A 180 30.27 13.44 -6.57
CA ALA A 180 31.40 12.64 -6.15
C ALA A 180 30.97 11.17 -5.90
N PRO A 181 31.79 10.16 -6.25
CA PRO A 181 31.52 8.76 -5.93
C PRO A 181 31.27 8.52 -4.42
N GLU A 182 31.90 9.32 -3.56
CA GLU A 182 31.70 9.33 -2.11
C GLU A 182 30.26 9.62 -1.73
N ALA A 183 29.60 10.58 -2.38
CA ALA A 183 28.21 10.92 -2.11
C ALA A 183 27.26 9.76 -2.44
N VAL A 184 27.56 8.98 -3.49
CA VAL A 184 26.80 7.76 -3.84
C VAL A 184 26.97 6.69 -2.76
N ARG A 185 28.18 6.55 -2.22
CA ARG A 185 28.49 5.61 -1.14
C ARG A 185 27.79 5.99 0.16
N GLU A 186 27.84 7.26 0.54
CA GLU A 186 27.12 7.80 1.70
C GLU A 186 25.62 7.52 1.60
N LEU A 187 25.00 7.85 0.46
CA LEU A 187 23.59 7.57 0.21
C LEU A 187 23.27 6.06 0.32
N ALA A 188 24.11 5.19 -0.24
CA ALA A 188 23.93 3.75 -0.12
C ALA A 188 24.00 3.26 1.34
N GLU A 189 24.87 3.83 2.18
CA GLU A 189 24.88 3.53 3.62
C GLU A 189 23.62 4.02 4.34
N SER A 190 23.08 5.17 3.96
CA SER A 190 21.82 5.69 4.52
C SER A 190 20.63 4.78 4.21
N TYR A 191 20.54 4.26 2.99
CA TYR A 191 19.54 3.24 2.65
C TYR A 191 19.74 1.95 3.46
N ARG A 192 20.98 1.49 3.67
CA ARG A 192 21.26 0.31 4.51
C ARG A 192 20.86 0.54 5.97
N PHE A 193 21.12 1.73 6.50
CA PHE A 193 20.68 2.12 7.82
C PHE A 193 19.15 2.04 7.92
N ALA A 194 18.42 2.61 6.96
CA ALA A 194 16.95 2.53 6.90
C ALA A 194 16.45 1.07 6.91
N ILE A 195 17.02 0.23 6.03
CA ILE A 195 16.67 -1.19 5.92
C ILE A 195 16.89 -1.91 7.26
N LYS A 196 18.03 -1.68 7.92
CA LYS A 196 18.34 -2.30 9.20
C LYS A 196 17.38 -1.85 10.30
N ARG A 197 17.03 -0.56 10.35
CA ARG A 197 16.06 -0.03 11.33
C ARG A 197 14.68 -0.64 11.13
N LEU A 198 14.18 -0.69 9.88
CA LEU A 198 12.89 -1.32 9.57
C LEU A 198 12.88 -2.82 9.92
N ALA A 199 13.97 -3.54 9.65
CA ALA A 199 14.08 -4.95 10.00
C ALA A 199 14.08 -5.19 11.52
N ALA A 200 14.73 -4.31 12.29
CA ALA A 200 14.70 -4.36 13.75
C ALA A 200 13.29 -4.13 14.28
N GLU A 201 12.61 -3.09 13.81
CA GLU A 201 11.22 -2.80 14.20
C GLU A 201 10.28 -3.94 13.81
N ALA A 202 10.46 -4.54 12.63
CA ALA A 202 9.66 -5.68 12.22
C ALA A 202 9.84 -6.87 13.17
N ALA A 203 11.04 -7.09 13.71
CA ALA A 203 11.27 -8.15 14.70
C ALA A 203 10.55 -7.87 16.02
N GLU A 204 10.53 -6.61 16.48
CA GLU A 204 9.78 -6.20 17.66
C GLU A 204 8.27 -6.36 17.47
N GLU A 205 7.73 -5.98 16.30
CA GLU A 205 6.31 -6.16 15.99
C GLU A 205 5.91 -7.63 15.99
N ARG A 206 6.73 -8.53 15.40
CA ARG A 206 6.46 -9.99 15.46
C ARG A 206 6.45 -10.51 16.89
N ALA A 207 7.39 -10.06 17.72
CA ALA A 207 7.43 -10.46 19.13
C ALA A 207 6.18 -9.99 19.90
N ALA A 208 5.57 -8.88 19.47
CA ALA A 208 4.31 -8.36 20.00
C ALA A 208 3.04 -8.88 19.28
N GLY A 209 3.15 -9.94 18.45
CA GLY A 209 2.04 -10.53 17.73
C GLY A 209 1.53 -9.74 16.51
N GLY A 210 2.28 -8.72 16.08
CA GLY A 210 1.96 -7.83 14.96
C GLY A 210 2.51 -8.31 13.61
N ASP A 211 2.14 -9.52 13.17
CA ASP A 211 2.65 -10.09 11.91
C ASP A 211 2.31 -9.22 10.68
N ALA A 212 1.12 -8.62 10.66
CA ALA A 212 0.72 -7.70 9.60
C ALA A 212 1.60 -6.44 9.56
N ALA A 213 1.89 -5.85 10.73
CA ALA A 213 2.77 -4.68 10.84
C ALA A 213 4.21 -5.03 10.43
N ALA A 214 4.72 -6.15 10.92
CA ALA A 214 6.03 -6.66 10.55
C ALA A 214 6.15 -6.91 9.03
N LYS A 215 5.10 -7.43 8.41
CA LYS A 215 5.06 -7.62 6.96
C LYS A 215 5.15 -6.30 6.20
N VAL A 216 4.45 -5.25 6.64
CA VAL A 216 4.55 -3.92 6.03
C VAL A 216 5.98 -3.39 6.11
N LEU A 217 6.61 -3.50 7.28
CA LEU A 217 7.99 -3.08 7.51
C LEU A 217 8.98 -3.85 6.62
N ASP A 218 8.83 -5.17 6.53
CA ASP A 218 9.62 -6.01 5.64
C ASP A 218 9.45 -5.61 4.19
N ASP A 219 8.21 -5.46 3.71
CA ASP A 219 7.93 -5.14 2.31
C ASP A 219 8.60 -3.81 1.92
N THR A 220 8.53 -2.79 2.80
CA THR A 220 9.24 -1.51 2.63
C THR A 220 10.76 -1.70 2.65
N ALA A 221 11.31 -2.49 3.57
CA ALA A 221 12.75 -2.76 3.63
C ALA A 221 13.25 -3.48 2.36
N HIS A 222 12.47 -4.43 1.82
CA HIS A 222 12.77 -5.11 0.57
C HIS A 222 12.74 -4.14 -0.63
N GLU A 223 11.87 -3.15 -0.60
CA GLU A 223 11.80 -2.10 -1.63
C GLU A 223 13.03 -1.21 -1.63
N LEU A 224 13.44 -0.72 -0.46
CA LEU A 224 14.67 0.06 -0.28
C LEU A 224 15.92 -0.77 -0.67
N SER A 225 15.91 -2.07 -0.39
CA SER A 225 17.01 -2.99 -0.76
C SER A 225 17.20 -3.11 -2.28
N ARG A 226 16.11 -3.09 -3.06
CA ARG A 226 16.19 -3.10 -4.53
C ARG A 226 16.88 -1.85 -5.07
N LEU A 227 16.60 -0.68 -4.48
CA LEU A 227 17.27 0.58 -4.84
C LEU A 227 18.74 0.57 -4.43
N THR A 228 19.05 0.10 -3.22
CA THR A 228 20.43 -0.01 -2.71
C THR A 228 21.31 -0.86 -3.62
N ARG A 229 20.77 -1.98 -4.16
CA ARG A 229 21.50 -2.83 -5.11
C ARG A 229 21.87 -2.08 -6.39
N SER A 230 20.99 -1.22 -6.89
CA SER A 230 21.29 -0.40 -8.07
C SER A 230 22.39 0.63 -7.80
N LEU A 231 22.39 1.24 -6.61
CA LEU A 231 23.46 2.16 -6.18
C LEU A 231 24.80 1.44 -6.02
N HIS A 232 24.78 0.20 -5.51
CA HIS A 232 26.01 -0.58 -5.35
C HIS A 232 26.68 -0.90 -6.70
N VAL A 233 25.89 -1.15 -7.74
CA VAL A 233 26.39 -1.30 -9.12
C VAL A 233 26.99 0.00 -9.65
N ALA A 234 26.41 1.16 -9.30
CA ALA A 234 26.93 2.47 -9.68
C ALA A 234 28.26 2.81 -8.98
N ILE A 235 28.46 2.37 -7.74
CA ILE A 235 29.71 2.57 -7.00
C ILE A 235 30.87 1.78 -7.63
N ALA A 236 30.59 0.61 -8.21
CA ALA A 236 31.61 -0.27 -8.81
C ALA A 236 32.07 0.19 -10.22
N ASP A 237 31.35 1.09 -10.87
CA ASP A 237 31.65 1.59 -12.21
C ASP A 237 31.49 3.11 -12.23
N GLU A 238 32.61 3.84 -12.22
CA GLU A 238 32.64 5.32 -12.22
C GLU A 238 31.87 5.95 -13.40
N ARG A 239 31.63 5.20 -14.49
CA ARG A 239 30.82 5.66 -15.62
C ARG A 239 29.32 5.57 -15.36
N ARG A 240 28.89 5.03 -14.22
CA ARG A 240 27.48 4.84 -13.82
C ARG A 240 27.07 5.69 -12.63
N VAL A 241 27.88 6.69 -12.25
CA VAL A 241 27.51 7.67 -11.23
C VAL A 241 26.17 8.31 -11.62
N PRO A 242 25.14 8.30 -10.74
CA PRO A 242 23.86 8.91 -11.05
C PRO A 242 24.00 10.42 -11.30
N PRO A 243 23.21 11.00 -12.23
CA PRO A 243 23.18 12.45 -12.41
C PRO A 243 22.65 13.14 -11.14
N ALA A 244 22.95 14.43 -10.99
CA ALA A 244 22.56 15.26 -9.85
C ALA A 244 21.05 15.19 -9.53
N GLU A 245 20.20 15.29 -10.55
CA GLU A 245 18.74 15.16 -10.40
C GLU A 245 18.36 13.82 -9.75
N ARG A 246 18.99 12.74 -10.20
CA ARG A 246 18.72 11.40 -9.66
C ARG A 246 19.22 11.25 -8.22
N MET A 247 20.34 11.87 -7.87
CA MET A 247 20.82 11.89 -6.49
C MET A 247 19.84 12.62 -5.57
N LEU A 248 19.38 13.79 -5.99
CA LEU A 248 18.40 14.57 -5.23
C LEU A 248 17.10 13.79 -5.03
N GLU A 249 16.56 13.20 -6.09
CA GLU A 249 15.38 12.33 -6.02
C GLU A 249 15.57 11.22 -4.98
N LEU A 250 16.69 10.51 -5.00
CA LEU A 250 16.91 9.40 -4.08
C LEU A 250 17.01 9.84 -2.60
N HIS A 251 17.56 11.02 -2.33
CA HIS A 251 17.53 11.63 -1.00
C HIS A 251 16.11 12.05 -0.60
N GLN A 252 15.35 12.68 -1.49
CA GLN A 252 13.96 13.09 -1.26
C GLN A 252 13.09 11.89 -0.91
N ARG A 253 13.16 10.82 -1.72
CA ARG A 253 12.38 9.60 -1.49
C ARG A 253 12.68 8.97 -0.13
N LEU A 254 13.96 8.94 0.25
CA LEU A 254 14.37 8.43 1.55
C LEU A 254 13.84 9.33 2.69
N ALA A 255 13.99 10.65 2.59
CA ALA A 255 13.49 11.57 3.60
C ALA A 255 11.95 11.51 3.75
N TRP A 256 11.22 11.51 2.63
CA TRP A 256 9.75 11.52 2.61
C TRP A 256 9.15 10.23 3.19
N THR A 257 9.79 9.08 2.97
CA THR A 257 9.34 7.79 3.53
C THR A 257 9.32 7.78 5.07
N PHE A 258 10.16 8.59 5.73
CA PHE A 258 10.30 8.61 7.19
C PHE A 258 9.84 9.94 7.82
N SER A 259 9.10 10.78 7.10
CA SER A 259 8.72 12.14 7.55
C SER A 259 7.23 12.30 7.88
N ALA A 260 6.52 11.21 8.16
CA ALA A 260 5.12 11.28 8.58
C ALA A 260 4.98 11.96 9.96
N ASP A 261 4.03 12.88 10.05
CA ASP A 261 3.53 13.46 11.29
C ASP A 261 2.37 12.61 11.81
N LEU A 262 2.43 12.13 13.06
CA LEU A 262 1.44 11.20 13.62
C LEU A 262 0.66 11.87 14.75
N ASP A 263 -0.65 11.69 14.73
CA ASP A 263 -1.56 12.27 15.72
C ASP A 263 -2.72 11.31 16.01
N THR A 264 -3.36 11.47 17.16
CA THR A 264 -4.53 10.68 17.56
C THR A 264 -5.70 11.61 17.84
N PHE A 265 -6.86 11.30 17.26
CA PHE A 265 -8.09 12.05 17.44
C PHE A 265 -9.18 11.18 18.06
N GLU A 266 -9.61 11.52 19.28
CA GLU A 266 -10.70 10.85 20.00
C GLU A 266 -12.03 11.57 19.80
N LEU A 267 -13.07 10.83 19.39
CA LEU A 267 -14.42 11.36 19.29
C LEU A 267 -15.08 11.48 20.67
N ASP A 268 -15.32 12.70 21.14
CA ASP A 268 -16.14 12.95 22.33
C ASP A 268 -17.64 13.05 21.98
N PHE A 269 -18.34 11.92 22.10
CA PHE A 269 -19.80 11.82 21.87
C PHE A 269 -20.65 12.71 22.80
N ARG A 270 -20.10 13.32 23.86
CA ARG A 270 -20.90 14.20 24.75
C ARG A 270 -21.23 15.55 24.12
N ARG A 271 -20.47 16.02 23.14
CA ARG A 271 -20.74 17.34 22.51
C ARG A 271 -21.89 17.31 21.51
N THR A 272 -22.12 16.20 20.81
CA THR A 272 -23.14 16.10 19.76
C THR A 272 -24.58 16.06 20.28
N LYS A 273 -24.85 15.56 21.49
CA LYS A 273 -26.19 15.60 22.10
C LYS A 273 -26.63 16.98 22.60
N SER A 274 -25.70 17.91 22.83
CA SER A 274 -26.02 19.27 23.32
C SER A 274 -26.50 20.24 22.25
N ARG A 275 -26.57 19.81 20.98
CA ARG A 275 -26.93 20.63 19.82
C ARG A 275 -28.21 20.16 19.10
N GLN A 276 -29.11 19.45 19.79
CA GLN A 276 -30.49 19.35 19.31
C GLN A 276 -31.23 20.64 19.70
N PRO A 277 -31.69 21.48 18.75
CA PRO A 277 -32.61 22.54 19.09
C PRO A 277 -33.89 21.86 19.60
N GLN A 278 -34.35 22.29 20.78
CA GLN A 278 -35.70 22.01 21.23
C GLN A 278 -36.65 22.51 20.15
N ALA A 279 -37.33 21.58 19.48
CA ALA A 279 -38.46 21.86 18.60
C ALA A 279 -39.74 21.71 19.40
#